data_AF-A0A0X8D9A5-F1
#
_entry.id   AF-A0A0X8D9A5-F1
#
_cell.length_a   1.000
_cell.length_b   1.000
_cell.length_c   1.000
_cell.angle_alpha   90.00
_cell.angle_beta   90.00
_cell.angle_gamma   90.00
#
_symmetry.space_group_name_H-M   'P 1'
#
loop_
_entity.id
_entity.type
_entity.pdbx_description
1 polymer ?
#
loop_
_entity_poly.entity_id
_entity_poly.type
_entity_poly.pdbx_seq_one_letter_code
_entity_poly.pdbx_strand_id
1 'polypeptide(L)'
;MLVYLDQNHASRMAKHLLGQRGHEAFGRLFLALKGRAIAPPSPFHVLETLFPQRGPEEKAGYLLPALKEVFAALSGGYWVRPWQEVAARQRWGLHREDLLSEEGSWETPADLSPFKGLPEALRGLPYGEAHALALKEIRERTGLEEVPFVRLLARLLARMASDSHRRPRPSDLLDAVMAATVYPYVDLLLTDRYLRNLLPEKSVGGRRKEVEALVRRLLEE
;
A
#
# COMPACT_ATOMS: atom_id res chain seq x y z
N MET A 1 -2.35 16.05 -7.73
CA MET A 1 -1.95 15.31 -6.51
C MET A 1 -2.00 13.82 -6.81
N LEU A 2 -0.96 13.07 -6.45
CA LEU A 2 -0.89 11.61 -6.54
C LEU A 2 -1.16 11.00 -5.17
N VAL A 3 -2.23 10.22 -5.06
CA VAL A 3 -2.66 9.56 -3.83
C VAL A 3 -2.59 8.05 -4.02
N TYR A 4 -2.12 7.31 -3.04
CA TYR A 4 -2.29 5.86 -3.03
C TYR A 4 -3.32 5.46 -1.99
N LEU A 5 -4.33 4.70 -2.42
CA LEU A 5 -5.31 4.06 -1.55
C LEU A 5 -4.78 2.67 -1.23
N ASP A 6 -4.60 2.32 0.05
CA ASP A 6 -4.44 0.91 0.40
C ASP A 6 -5.76 0.15 0.22
N GLN A 7 -5.70 -1.18 0.30
CA GLN A 7 -6.91 -2.00 0.19
C GLN A 7 -7.93 -1.69 1.29
N ASN A 8 -7.52 -1.25 2.49
CA ASN A 8 -8.46 -0.86 3.54
C ASN A 8 -9.31 0.36 3.13
N HIS A 9 -8.70 1.37 2.52
CA HIS A 9 -9.42 2.53 2.00
C HIS A 9 -10.25 2.18 0.77
N ALA A 10 -9.63 1.51 -0.21
CA ALA A 10 -10.28 1.14 -1.46
C ALA A 10 -11.50 0.23 -1.20
N SER A 11 -11.37 -0.78 -0.35
CA SER A 11 -12.47 -1.69 -0.01
C SER A 11 -13.61 -1.00 0.72
N ARG A 12 -13.34 0.02 1.55
CA ARG A 12 -14.40 0.77 2.24
C ARG A 12 -15.14 1.73 1.29
N MET A 13 -14.44 2.31 0.32
CA MET A 13 -15.09 3.03 -0.78
C MET A 13 -15.96 2.08 -1.61
N ALA A 14 -15.42 0.93 -2.01
CA ALA A 14 -16.17 -0.08 -2.75
C ALA A 14 -17.41 -0.57 -2.00
N LYS A 15 -17.30 -0.86 -0.70
CA LYS A 15 -18.45 -1.23 0.16
C LYS A 15 -19.50 -0.13 0.24
N HIS A 16 -19.08 1.14 0.26
CA HIS A 16 -20.02 2.26 0.19
C HIS A 16 -20.78 2.28 -1.13
N LEU A 17 -20.10 2.08 -2.27
CA LEU A 17 -20.75 2.00 -3.59
C LEU A 17 -21.77 0.84 -3.67
N LEU A 18 -21.48 -0.26 -2.98
CA LEU A 18 -22.41 -1.39 -2.84
C LEU A 18 -23.56 -1.14 -1.84
N GLY A 19 -23.70 0.07 -1.29
CA GLY A 19 -24.77 0.42 -0.36
C GLY A 19 -24.59 -0.12 1.07
N GLN A 20 -23.41 -0.64 1.42
CA GLN A 20 -23.15 -1.11 2.79
C GLN A 20 -23.03 0.07 3.76
N ARG A 21 -23.77 -0.01 4.88
CA ARG A 21 -23.80 1.02 5.93
C ARG A 21 -22.47 1.13 6.67
N GLY A 22 -22.17 2.31 7.21
CA GLY A 22 -20.98 2.56 8.05
C GLY A 22 -19.73 2.98 7.26
N HIS A 23 -19.86 3.22 5.95
CA HIS A 23 -18.78 3.61 5.05
C HIS A 23 -18.96 5.02 4.45
N GLU A 24 -19.87 5.83 5.00
CA GLU A 24 -20.28 7.12 4.44
C GLU A 24 -19.13 8.13 4.38
N ALA A 25 -18.22 8.11 5.36
CA ALA A 25 -17.03 8.96 5.34
C ALA A 25 -16.09 8.62 4.17
N PHE A 26 -16.00 7.34 3.80
CA PHE A 26 -15.20 6.89 2.65
C PHE A 26 -15.89 7.23 1.33
N GLY A 27 -17.22 7.21 1.29
CA GLY A 27 -17.99 7.76 0.16
C GLY A 27 -17.74 9.25 -0.07
N ARG A 28 -17.77 10.05 0.99
CA ARG A 28 -17.41 11.48 0.91
C ARG A 28 -15.97 11.69 0.44
N LEU A 29 -15.03 10.87 0.93
CA LEU A 29 -13.64 10.92 0.48
C LEU A 29 -13.50 10.55 -1.00
N PHE A 30 -14.18 9.51 -1.47
CA PHE A 30 -14.20 9.14 -2.88
C PHE A 30 -14.65 10.32 -3.76
N LEU A 31 -15.74 10.99 -3.39
CA LEU A 31 -16.24 12.16 -4.12
C LEU A 31 -15.25 13.35 -4.06
N ALA A 32 -14.62 13.59 -2.92
CA ALA A 32 -13.64 14.66 -2.76
C ALA A 32 -12.36 14.43 -3.58
N LEU A 33 -11.94 13.17 -3.78
CA LEU A 33 -10.77 12.84 -4.60
C LEU A 33 -11.06 12.92 -6.10
N LYS A 34 -12.30 12.63 -6.51
CA LYS A 34 -12.69 12.56 -7.93
C LYS A 34 -12.43 13.90 -8.64
N GLY A 35 -11.58 13.86 -9.66
CA GLY A 35 -11.20 15.05 -10.44
C GLY A 35 -10.15 15.97 -9.77
N ARG A 36 -9.73 15.67 -8.54
CA ARG A 36 -8.69 16.44 -7.80
C ARG A 36 -7.41 15.64 -7.57
N ALA A 37 -7.51 14.32 -7.52
CA ALA A 37 -6.42 13.40 -7.28
C ALA A 37 -6.36 12.29 -8.33
N ILE A 38 -5.15 11.79 -8.57
CA ILE A 38 -4.93 10.54 -9.28
C ILE A 38 -4.63 9.46 -8.23
N ALA A 39 -5.40 8.37 -8.22
CA ALA A 39 -5.20 7.21 -7.37
C ALA A 39 -5.24 5.91 -8.20
N PRO A 40 -4.09 5.44 -8.69
CA PRO A 40 -4.01 4.27 -9.56
C PRO A 40 -4.13 2.96 -8.76
N PRO A 41 -4.76 1.92 -9.33
CA PRO A 41 -4.70 0.56 -8.80
C PRO A 41 -3.28 -0.02 -8.92
N SER A 42 -3.06 -1.17 -8.31
CA SER A 42 -1.74 -1.81 -8.24
C SER A 42 -1.85 -3.33 -8.13
N PRO A 43 -0.76 -4.07 -8.40
CA PRO A 43 -0.70 -5.51 -8.14
C PRO A 43 -0.98 -5.91 -6.69
N PHE A 44 -0.81 -5.00 -5.72
CA PHE A 44 -1.14 -5.25 -4.32
C PHE A 44 -2.66 -5.37 -4.10
N HIS A 45 -3.45 -4.53 -4.77
CA HIS A 45 -4.92 -4.63 -4.73
C HIS A 45 -5.41 -5.95 -5.29
N VAL A 46 -4.77 -6.44 -6.36
CA VAL A 46 -5.08 -7.74 -6.97
C VAL A 46 -4.80 -8.86 -5.99
N LEU A 47 -3.62 -8.86 -5.37
CA LEU A 47 -3.22 -9.85 -4.39
C LEU A 47 -4.23 -9.93 -3.23
N GLU A 48 -4.60 -8.79 -2.63
CA GLU A 48 -5.56 -8.79 -1.52
C GLU A 48 -7.00 -9.11 -1.94
N THR A 49 -7.36 -8.90 -3.20
CA THR A 49 -8.72 -9.15 -3.71
C THR A 49 -8.91 -10.60 -4.13
N LEU A 50 -7.93 -11.19 -4.83
CA LEU A 50 -8.01 -12.56 -5.36
C LEU A 50 -7.51 -13.61 -4.38
N PHE A 51 -6.57 -13.26 -3.50
CA PHE A 51 -5.97 -14.16 -2.52
C PHE A 51 -6.11 -13.56 -1.12
N PRO A 52 -7.36 -13.35 -0.64
CA PRO A 52 -7.58 -12.70 0.65
C PRO A 52 -6.97 -13.54 1.77
N GLN A 53 -6.03 -12.98 2.51
CA GLN A 53 -5.43 -13.66 3.67
C GLN A 53 -6.39 -13.80 4.87
N ARG A 54 -7.55 -13.12 4.79
CA ARG A 54 -8.60 -13.15 5.83
C ARG A 54 -9.97 -13.23 5.17
N GLY A 55 -10.79 -14.14 5.66
CA GLY A 55 -12.15 -14.34 5.21
C GLY A 55 -12.32 -15.66 4.47
N PRO A 56 -13.56 -16.03 4.13
CA PRO A 56 -13.83 -17.25 3.37
C PRO A 56 -13.29 -17.12 1.94
N GLU A 57 -12.67 -18.17 1.42
CA GLU A 57 -12.18 -18.23 0.04
C GLU A 57 -13.32 -18.05 -0.97
N GLU A 58 -14.54 -18.51 -0.64
CA GLU A 58 -15.73 -18.31 -1.47
C GLU A 58 -16.14 -16.84 -1.62
N LYS A 59 -15.56 -15.92 -0.84
CA LYS A 59 -15.74 -14.48 -0.99
C LYS A 59 -14.56 -13.82 -1.69
N ALA A 60 -13.54 -14.54 -2.15
CA ALA A 60 -12.49 -13.95 -2.97
C ALA A 60 -13.10 -13.26 -4.19
N GLY A 61 -12.62 -12.05 -4.50
CA GLY A 61 -13.09 -11.29 -5.65
C GLY A 61 -14.48 -10.63 -5.54
N TYR A 62 -15.24 -10.81 -4.46
CA TYR A 62 -16.61 -10.24 -4.39
C TYR A 62 -16.65 -8.70 -4.50
N LEU A 63 -15.60 -8.02 -4.03
CA LEU A 63 -15.45 -6.56 -4.16
C LEU A 63 -14.86 -6.12 -5.49
N LEU A 64 -14.36 -7.05 -6.32
CA LEU A 64 -13.61 -6.71 -7.52
C LEU A 64 -14.40 -5.80 -8.48
N PRO A 65 -15.71 -6.03 -8.75
CA PRO A 65 -16.48 -5.11 -9.60
C PRO A 65 -16.51 -3.69 -9.04
N ALA A 66 -16.82 -3.53 -7.75
CA ALA A 66 -16.88 -2.22 -7.11
C ALA A 66 -15.49 -1.56 -6.96
N LEU A 67 -14.42 -2.34 -6.76
CA LEU A 67 -13.05 -1.84 -6.78
C LEU A 67 -12.67 -1.31 -8.16
N LYS A 68 -13.01 -2.04 -9.24
CA LYS A 68 -12.80 -1.57 -10.61
C LYS A 68 -13.52 -0.25 -10.87
N GLU A 69 -14.72 -0.06 -10.35
CA GLU A 69 -15.44 1.22 -10.44
C GLU A 69 -14.74 2.36 -9.68
N VAL A 70 -14.30 2.11 -8.45
CA VAL A 70 -13.53 3.09 -7.65
C VAL A 70 -12.29 3.53 -8.41
N PHE A 71 -11.49 2.57 -8.89
CA PHE A 71 -10.23 2.88 -9.56
C PHE A 71 -10.45 3.45 -10.97
N ALA A 72 -11.46 3.03 -11.71
CA ALA A 72 -11.80 3.67 -13.00
C ALA A 72 -12.10 5.16 -12.84
N ALA A 73 -12.70 5.56 -11.72
CA ALA A 73 -13.01 6.96 -11.45
C ALA A 73 -11.81 7.79 -10.94
N LEU A 74 -10.76 7.15 -10.41
CA LEU A 74 -9.65 7.83 -9.74
C LEU A 74 -8.29 7.65 -10.40
N SER A 75 -8.08 6.60 -11.21
CA SER A 75 -6.75 6.23 -11.69
C SER A 75 -6.15 7.19 -12.71
N GLY A 76 -6.98 8.00 -13.37
CA GLY A 76 -6.54 8.83 -14.50
C GLY A 76 -6.00 8.02 -15.68
N GLY A 77 -6.36 6.74 -15.79
CA GLY A 77 -5.81 5.82 -16.80
C GLY A 77 -4.51 5.11 -16.40
N TYR A 78 -3.96 5.44 -15.23
CA TYR A 78 -2.68 4.88 -14.76
C TYR A 78 -2.85 3.64 -13.87
N TRP A 79 -1.76 2.90 -13.75
CA TRP A 79 -1.51 1.78 -12.86
C TRP A 79 -0.18 1.97 -12.15
N VAL A 80 -0.07 1.45 -10.93
CA VAL A 80 1.23 1.30 -10.27
C VAL A 80 1.95 0.10 -10.87
N ARG A 81 3.21 0.30 -11.26
CA ARG A 81 4.11 -0.75 -11.76
C ARG A 81 4.38 -1.83 -10.70
N PRO A 82 4.75 -3.06 -11.11
CA PRO A 82 5.27 -4.06 -10.18
C PRO A 82 6.46 -3.52 -9.38
N TRP A 83 6.55 -3.88 -8.10
CA TRP A 83 7.59 -3.32 -7.21
C TRP A 83 9.01 -3.60 -7.70
N GLN A 84 9.24 -4.72 -8.38
CA GLN A 84 10.53 -5.08 -8.97
C GLN A 84 10.97 -4.02 -9.98
N GLU A 85 10.05 -3.59 -10.83
CA GLU A 85 10.32 -2.59 -11.85
C GLU A 85 10.57 -1.22 -11.22
N VAL A 86 9.71 -0.83 -10.26
CA VAL A 86 9.87 0.43 -9.50
C VAL A 86 11.23 0.46 -8.82
N ALA A 87 11.61 -0.59 -8.09
CA ALA A 87 12.89 -0.67 -7.39
C ALA A 87 14.09 -0.66 -8.35
N ALA A 88 13.99 -1.29 -9.52
CA ALA A 88 15.05 -1.26 -10.53
C ALA A 88 15.27 0.14 -11.11
N ARG A 89 14.18 0.89 -11.38
CA ARG A 89 14.24 2.26 -11.91
C ARG A 89 14.87 3.24 -10.94
N GLN A 90 14.73 2.99 -9.63
CA GLN A 90 15.29 3.85 -8.59
C GLN A 90 16.82 4.00 -8.60
N ARG A 91 17.55 3.14 -9.33
CA ARG A 91 18.99 3.26 -9.53
C ARG A 91 19.38 4.58 -10.20
N TRP A 92 18.45 5.18 -10.96
CA TRP A 92 18.68 6.41 -11.72
C TRP A 92 18.13 7.66 -11.04
N GLY A 93 17.43 7.53 -9.91
CA GLY A 93 16.77 8.63 -9.23
C GLY A 93 15.34 8.28 -8.81
N LEU A 94 14.63 9.27 -8.27
CA LEU A 94 13.20 9.14 -7.92
C LEU A 94 12.38 10.05 -8.82
N HIS A 95 11.77 9.47 -9.85
CA HIS A 95 10.88 10.17 -10.76
C HIS A 95 9.46 9.61 -10.61
N ARG A 96 8.42 10.48 -10.59
CA ARG A 96 7.03 10.04 -10.36
C ARG A 96 6.56 9.06 -11.43
N GLU A 97 7.07 9.24 -12.64
CA GLU A 97 6.83 8.44 -13.82
C GLU A 97 7.33 7.00 -13.64
N ASP A 98 8.32 6.78 -12.76
CA ASP A 98 8.82 5.43 -12.44
C ASP A 98 7.83 4.60 -11.64
N LEU A 99 6.83 5.21 -11.00
CA LEU A 99 5.76 4.50 -10.32
C LEU A 99 4.65 4.09 -11.30
N LEU A 100 4.41 4.91 -12.33
CA LEU A 100 3.18 4.86 -13.13
C LEU A 100 3.38 4.16 -14.48
N SER A 101 2.36 3.42 -14.90
CA SER A 101 2.23 2.79 -16.22
C SER A 101 0.80 2.96 -16.72
N GLU A 102 0.60 2.94 -18.04
CA GLU A 102 -0.74 2.78 -18.63
C GLU A 102 -1.13 1.31 -18.75
N GLU A 103 -0.16 0.41 -18.58
CA GLU A 103 -0.35 -1.03 -18.57
C GLU A 103 -0.56 -1.54 -17.14
N GLY A 104 -1.56 -2.41 -16.96
CA GLY A 104 -1.82 -3.11 -15.71
C GLY A 104 -2.95 -4.12 -15.86
N SER A 105 -3.08 -5.00 -14.87
CA SER A 105 -4.03 -6.12 -14.91
C SER A 105 -4.64 -6.36 -13.54
N TRP A 106 -5.92 -6.72 -13.53
CA TRP A 106 -6.63 -7.22 -12.36
C TRP A 106 -6.41 -8.73 -12.11
N GLU A 107 -5.54 -9.36 -12.88
CA GLU A 107 -5.25 -10.80 -12.83
C GLU A 107 -3.83 -11.09 -12.32
N THR A 108 -2.94 -10.09 -12.36
CA THR A 108 -1.53 -10.24 -11.99
C THR A 108 -1.29 -9.66 -10.58
N PRO A 109 -1.18 -10.50 -9.54
CA PRO A 109 -0.91 -10.02 -8.18
C PRO A 109 0.55 -9.60 -8.01
N ALA A 110 0.81 -8.83 -6.94
CA ALA A 110 2.17 -8.56 -6.50
C ALA A 110 2.88 -9.86 -6.10
N ASP A 111 4.12 -10.06 -6.56
CA ASP A 111 4.95 -11.20 -6.15
C ASP A 111 5.73 -10.85 -4.88
N LEU A 112 5.43 -11.53 -3.78
CA LEU A 112 6.13 -11.36 -2.50
C LEU A 112 7.12 -12.49 -2.20
N SER A 113 7.30 -13.43 -3.14
CA SER A 113 8.11 -14.63 -2.92
C SER A 113 9.55 -14.36 -2.47
N PRO A 114 10.27 -13.30 -2.93
CA PRO A 114 11.63 -13.04 -2.47
C PRO A 114 11.72 -12.71 -0.98
N PHE A 115 10.64 -12.23 -0.37
CA PHE A 115 10.63 -11.76 1.01
C PHE A 115 9.96 -12.75 1.99
N LYS A 116 9.51 -13.90 1.49
CA LYS A 116 8.86 -14.92 2.32
C LYS A 116 9.80 -15.40 3.44
N GLY A 117 9.28 -15.51 4.66
CA GLY A 117 10.06 -15.95 5.83
C GLY A 117 10.97 -14.88 6.43
N LEU A 118 11.17 -13.74 5.76
CA LEU A 118 12.02 -12.66 6.28
C LEU A 118 11.41 -12.01 7.54
N PRO A 119 10.12 -11.63 7.60
CA PRO A 119 9.54 -11.08 8.82
C PRO A 119 9.66 -11.99 10.04
N GLU A 120 9.56 -13.31 9.84
CA GLU A 120 9.75 -14.31 10.89
C GLU A 120 11.19 -14.35 11.39
N ALA A 121 12.17 -14.32 10.48
CA ALA A 121 13.59 -14.33 10.82
C ALA A 121 14.04 -13.09 11.61
N LEU A 122 13.36 -11.95 11.40
CA LEU A 122 13.69 -10.70 12.10
C LEU A 122 13.05 -10.61 13.50
N ARG A 123 12.05 -11.44 13.78
CA ARG A 123 11.16 -11.26 14.94
C ARG A 123 11.91 -11.29 16.27
N GLY A 124 11.65 -10.27 17.10
CA GLY A 124 12.23 -10.19 18.44
C GLY A 124 13.68 -9.70 18.47
N LEU A 125 14.31 -9.47 17.31
CA LEU A 125 15.62 -8.85 17.25
C LEU A 125 15.53 -7.36 17.64
N PRO A 126 16.55 -6.81 18.30
CA PRO A 126 16.70 -5.37 18.47
C PRO A 126 16.68 -4.65 17.12
N TYR A 127 16.16 -3.42 17.08
CA TYR A 127 15.97 -2.67 15.83
C TYR A 127 17.23 -2.60 14.96
N GLY A 128 18.41 -2.34 15.56
CA GLY A 128 19.67 -2.22 14.82
C GLY A 128 20.06 -3.53 14.12
N GLU A 129 19.96 -4.65 14.83
CA GLU A 129 20.23 -5.99 14.30
C GLU A 129 19.20 -6.38 13.23
N ALA A 130 17.92 -6.16 13.50
CA ALA A 130 16.84 -6.42 12.56
C ALA A 130 17.02 -5.62 11.26
N HIS A 131 17.43 -4.35 11.36
CA HIS A 131 17.66 -3.49 10.20
C HIS A 131 18.84 -3.95 9.36
N ALA A 132 19.97 -4.30 10.00
CA ALA A 132 21.16 -4.78 9.30
C ALA A 132 20.88 -6.11 8.58
N LEU A 133 20.19 -7.04 9.26
CA LEU A 133 19.79 -8.32 8.69
C LEU A 133 18.80 -8.13 7.54
N ALA A 134 17.78 -7.27 7.70
CA ALA A 134 16.81 -7.00 6.65
C ALA A 134 17.47 -6.41 5.40
N LEU A 135 18.37 -5.42 5.54
CA LEU A 135 19.12 -4.85 4.42
C LEU A 135 19.92 -5.91 3.66
N LYS A 136 20.65 -6.76 4.39
CA LYS A 136 21.43 -7.84 3.81
C LYS A 136 20.55 -8.81 3.03
N GLU A 137 19.53 -9.36 3.68
CA GLU A 137 18.64 -10.38 3.10
C GLU A 137 17.86 -9.85 1.90
N ILE A 138 17.34 -8.62 1.95
CA ILE A 138 16.64 -8.02 0.81
C ILE A 138 17.57 -7.95 -0.39
N ARG A 139 18.81 -7.47 -0.21
CA ARG A 139 19.78 -7.34 -1.31
C ARG A 139 20.19 -8.71 -1.86
N GLU A 140 20.51 -9.66 -1.00
CA GLU A 140 20.93 -11.01 -1.42
C GLU A 140 19.83 -11.75 -2.18
N ARG A 141 18.57 -11.63 -1.73
CA ARG A 141 17.44 -12.34 -2.36
C ARG A 141 16.93 -11.70 -3.64
N THR A 142 17.17 -10.40 -3.85
CA THR A 142 16.63 -9.66 -5.00
C THR A 142 17.69 -9.21 -6.00
N GLY A 143 18.97 -9.23 -5.63
CA GLY A 143 20.06 -8.65 -6.44
C GLY A 143 19.97 -7.12 -6.57
N LEU A 144 19.14 -6.45 -5.77
CA LEU A 144 19.00 -5.00 -5.79
C LEU A 144 20.17 -4.33 -5.06
N GLU A 145 20.56 -3.16 -5.56
CA GLU A 145 21.40 -2.21 -4.84
C GLU A 145 20.61 -1.57 -3.69
N GLU A 146 21.30 -0.84 -2.82
CA GLU A 146 20.64 -0.07 -1.76
C GLU A 146 19.95 1.18 -2.34
N VAL A 147 18.80 0.96 -2.96
CA VAL A 147 17.89 2.00 -3.48
C VAL A 147 16.85 2.41 -2.40
N PRO A 148 16.12 3.52 -2.57
CA PRO A 148 15.08 3.95 -1.63
C PRO A 148 14.08 2.86 -1.21
N PHE A 149 13.64 2.00 -2.12
CA PHE A 149 12.79 0.84 -1.85
C PHE A 149 13.43 -0.10 -0.82
N VAL A 150 14.69 -0.49 -1.04
CA VAL A 150 15.43 -1.42 -0.16
C VAL A 150 15.61 -0.81 1.23
N ARG A 151 16.02 0.46 1.30
CA ARG A 151 16.16 1.18 2.58
C ARG A 151 14.85 1.25 3.35
N LEU A 152 13.77 1.62 2.66
CA LEU A 152 12.48 1.80 3.30
C LEU A 152 11.89 0.46 3.75
N LEU A 153 11.96 -0.58 2.91
CA LEU A 153 11.49 -1.91 3.25
C LEU A 153 12.25 -2.47 4.47
N ALA A 154 13.58 -2.38 4.48
CA ALA A 154 14.38 -2.82 5.62
C ALA A 154 14.02 -2.07 6.92
N ARG A 155 13.85 -0.74 6.84
CA ARG A 155 13.40 0.08 7.96
C ARG A 155 12.02 -0.34 8.48
N LEU A 156 11.06 -0.55 7.58
CA LEU A 156 9.70 -0.97 7.96
C LEU A 156 9.72 -2.33 8.64
N LEU A 157 10.36 -3.33 8.03
CA LEU A 157 10.46 -4.68 8.59
C LEU A 157 11.17 -4.68 9.96
N ALA A 158 12.25 -3.91 10.12
CA ALA A 158 12.96 -3.79 11.39
C ALA A 158 12.10 -3.12 12.48
N ARG A 159 11.33 -2.07 12.14
CA ARG A 159 10.38 -1.45 13.08
C ARG A 159 9.27 -2.41 13.49
N MET A 160 8.73 -3.16 12.54
CA MET A 160 7.69 -4.15 12.81
C MET A 160 8.20 -5.30 13.68
N ALA A 161 9.43 -5.75 13.44
CA ALA A 161 10.05 -6.86 14.17
C ALA A 161 10.42 -6.52 15.61
N SER A 162 10.76 -5.25 15.88
CA SER A 162 11.13 -4.75 17.21
C SER A 162 9.95 -4.23 18.04
N ASP A 163 8.74 -4.18 17.47
CA ASP A 163 7.52 -3.76 18.17
C ASP A 163 6.98 -4.89 19.06
N SER A 164 7.41 -4.93 20.31
CA SER A 164 7.01 -5.95 21.30
C SER A 164 5.54 -5.89 21.72
N HIS A 165 4.84 -4.80 21.40
CA HIS A 165 3.44 -4.61 21.79
C HIS A 165 2.45 -5.04 20.71
N ARG A 166 2.93 -5.39 19.51
CA ARG A 166 2.11 -5.76 18.38
C ARG A 166 2.21 -7.25 18.07
N ARG A 167 1.05 -7.88 17.83
CA ARG A 167 1.01 -9.22 17.24
C ARG A 167 1.21 -9.10 15.73
N PRO A 168 2.15 -9.86 15.13
CA PRO A 168 2.33 -9.92 13.69
C PRO A 168 1.03 -10.27 12.98
N ARG A 169 0.79 -9.66 11.82
CA ARG A 169 -0.33 -10.00 10.95
C ARG A 169 0.19 -10.66 9.68
N PRO A 170 -0.58 -11.59 9.10
CA PRO A 170 -0.25 -12.17 7.80
C PRO A 170 0.01 -11.12 6.70
N SER A 171 -0.67 -9.96 6.77
CA SER A 171 -0.57 -8.89 5.75
C SER A 171 0.67 -8.01 5.90
N ASP A 172 1.42 -8.13 7.00
CA ASP A 172 2.50 -7.18 7.34
C ASP A 172 3.56 -7.08 6.24
N LEU A 173 3.92 -8.22 5.64
CA LEU A 173 4.86 -8.25 4.54
C LEU A 173 4.32 -7.50 3.30
N LEU A 174 3.04 -7.74 2.97
CA LEU A 174 2.38 -7.07 1.86
C LEU A 174 2.33 -5.56 2.11
N ASP A 175 1.90 -5.14 3.29
CA ASP A 175 1.80 -3.74 3.69
C ASP A 175 3.19 -3.05 3.63
N ALA A 176 4.25 -3.73 4.08
CA ALA A 176 5.60 -3.20 4.04
C ALA A 176 6.15 -3.06 2.62
N VAL A 177 5.97 -4.06 1.76
CA VAL A 177 6.43 -4.02 0.36
C VAL A 177 5.62 -2.99 -0.43
N MET A 178 4.31 -2.93 -0.23
CA MET A 178 3.44 -1.90 -0.82
C MET A 178 3.92 -0.50 -0.44
N ALA A 179 4.10 -0.23 0.86
CA ALA A 179 4.55 1.08 1.32
C ALA A 179 5.95 1.43 0.80
N ALA A 180 6.89 0.48 0.82
CA ALA A 180 8.23 0.69 0.27
C ALA A 180 8.19 1.03 -1.23
N THR A 181 7.22 0.49 -1.96
CA THR A 181 7.02 0.74 -3.40
C THR A 181 6.46 2.14 -3.65
N VAL A 182 5.41 2.54 -2.92
CA VAL A 182 4.61 3.73 -3.28
C VAL A 182 4.98 4.99 -2.51
N TYR A 183 5.38 4.86 -1.23
CA TYR A 183 5.57 5.99 -0.33
C TYR A 183 6.58 7.05 -0.80
N PRO A 184 7.69 6.69 -1.49
CA PRO A 184 8.62 7.68 -2.01
C PRO A 184 8.02 8.63 -3.05
N TYR A 185 6.95 8.22 -3.74
CA TYR A 185 6.43 8.89 -4.93
C TYR A 185 5.15 9.69 -4.69
N VAL A 186 4.32 9.23 -3.74
CA VAL A 186 2.98 9.77 -3.52
C VAL A 186 3.00 11.07 -2.70
N ASP A 187 2.01 11.93 -2.96
CA ASP A 187 1.73 13.08 -2.11
C ASP A 187 1.04 12.63 -0.81
N LEU A 188 0.15 11.62 -0.91
CA LEU A 188 -0.55 11.03 0.23
C LEU A 188 -0.68 9.50 0.10
N LEU A 189 -0.41 8.79 1.19
CA LEU A 189 -0.68 7.37 1.38
C LEU A 189 -1.86 7.20 2.34
N LEU A 190 -3.03 6.80 1.83
CA LEU A 190 -4.19 6.49 2.67
C LEU A 190 -4.10 5.03 3.09
N THR A 191 -3.85 4.79 4.38
CA THR A 191 -3.51 3.46 4.88
C THR A 191 -4.09 3.16 6.27
N ASP A 192 -3.85 1.95 6.79
CA ASP A 192 -4.25 1.60 8.14
C ASP A 192 -3.50 2.44 9.20
N ARG A 193 -4.01 2.40 10.44
CA ARG A 193 -3.43 3.20 11.53
C ARG A 193 -1.98 2.83 11.81
N TYR A 194 -1.62 1.56 11.62
CA TYR A 194 -0.31 1.08 11.99
C TYR A 194 0.74 1.59 11.01
N LEU A 195 0.52 1.40 9.71
CA LEU A 195 1.43 1.87 8.68
C LEU A 195 1.53 3.40 8.67
N ARG A 196 0.40 4.09 8.93
CA ARG A 196 0.40 5.55 9.13
C ARG A 196 1.31 6.00 10.28
N ASN A 197 1.42 5.24 11.36
CA ASN A 197 2.31 5.60 12.47
C ASN A 197 3.79 5.33 12.15
N LEU A 198 4.07 4.37 11.26
CA LEU A 198 5.43 4.14 10.75
C LEU A 198 5.86 5.22 9.75
N LEU A 199 4.90 5.83 9.05
CA LEU A 199 5.11 6.77 7.95
C LEU A 199 4.28 8.06 8.10
N PRO A 200 4.47 8.85 9.18
CA PRO A 200 3.51 9.89 9.55
C PRO A 200 3.48 11.13 8.65
N GLU A 201 4.52 11.38 7.85
CA GLU A 201 4.66 12.64 7.09
C GLU A 201 3.62 12.78 5.97
N LYS A 202 3.34 11.67 5.27
CA LYS A 202 2.44 11.66 4.11
C LYS A 202 1.29 10.67 4.23
N SER A 203 1.09 10.06 5.41
CA SER A 203 0.06 9.05 5.59
C SER A 203 -1.16 9.51 6.37
N VAL A 204 -2.33 9.06 5.93
CA VAL A 204 -3.62 9.28 6.62
C VAL A 204 -4.23 7.94 6.99
N GLY A 205 -4.67 7.80 8.24
CA GLY A 205 -5.27 6.58 8.77
C GLY A 205 -6.73 6.42 8.36
N GLY A 206 -7.21 5.17 8.35
CA GLY A 206 -8.61 4.84 8.05
C GLY A 206 -9.63 5.11 9.17
N ARG A 207 -9.37 5.93 10.20
CA ARG A 207 -10.42 6.27 11.19
C ARG A 207 -11.34 7.32 10.64
N ARG A 208 -12.63 7.26 10.98
CA ARG A 208 -13.64 8.22 10.53
C ARG A 208 -13.21 9.68 10.69
N LYS A 209 -12.67 10.05 11.87
CA LYS A 209 -12.20 11.42 12.13
C LYS A 209 -11.04 11.84 11.22
N GLU A 210 -10.12 10.93 10.92
CA GLU A 210 -8.98 11.19 10.02
C GLU A 210 -9.46 11.38 8.58
N VAL A 211 -10.36 10.51 8.13
CA VAL A 211 -10.99 10.59 6.80
C VAL A 211 -11.80 11.88 6.64
N GLU A 212 -12.62 12.24 7.64
CA GLU A 212 -13.41 13.48 7.61
C GLU A 212 -12.55 14.75 7.69
N ALA A 213 -11.39 14.70 8.34
CA ALA A 213 -10.42 15.79 8.31
C ALA A 213 -9.79 15.94 6.92
N LEU A 214 -9.42 14.82 6.29
CA LEU A 214 -8.90 14.83 4.93
C LEU A 214 -9.93 15.37 3.93
N VAL A 215 -11.19 14.96 4.02
CA VAL A 215 -12.28 15.47 3.17
C VAL A 215 -12.38 16.98 3.27
N ARG A 216 -12.35 17.55 4.49
CA ARG A 216 -12.43 19.01 4.68
C ARG A 216 -11.25 19.72 4.03
N ARG A 217 -10.03 19.26 4.29
CA ARG A 217 -8.82 19.80 3.65
C ARG A 217 -8.93 19.79 2.13
N LEU A 218 -9.36 18.66 1.57
CA LEU A 218 -9.51 18.51 0.12
C LEU A 218 -10.60 19.38 -0.50
N LEU A 219 -11.56 19.91 0.27
CA LEU A 219 -12.63 20.78 -0.22
C LEU A 219 -12.31 22.28 -0.05
N GLU A 220 -11.41 22.61 0.87
CA GLU A 220 -10.93 23.97 1.14
C GLU A 220 -9.81 24.39 0.17
N GLU A 221 -9.12 23.40 -0.43
CA GLU A 221 -8.20 23.53 -1.57
C GLU A 221 -8.94 23.60 -2.92
#